data_AF-A0A7S1SXQ9-F1
#
_entry.id   AF-A0A7S1SXQ9-F1
#
_cell.length_a   1.000
_cell.length_b   1.000
_cell.length_c   1.000
_cell.angle_alpha   90.00
_cell.angle_beta   90.00
_cell.angle_gamma   90.00
#
_symmetry.space_group_name_H-M   'P 1'
#
loop_
_entity.id
_entity.type
_entity.pdbx_description
1 polymer ?
#
loop_
_entity_poly.entity_id
_entity_poly.type
_entity_poly.pdbx_seq_one_letter_code
_entity_poly.pdbx_strand_id
1 'polypeptide(L)'
;MALRWNDQAVIENHSLHRALALIREHSDLNFCEAWGAKQRREFRRLVIAIVLATDMSKHFELLTQFKTTVSEAKNLVRLRGARKWNSMSNNQRLLTLQIAAKVSPPSAKKL
;
A
#
# COMPACT_ATOMS: atom_id res chain seq x y z
N MET A 1 19.06 5.49 -13.45
CA MET A 1 17.94 4.99 -12.60
C MET A 1 16.57 5.21 -13.25
N ALA A 2 16.39 6.26 -14.08
CA ALA A 2 15.20 6.54 -14.90
C ALA A 2 14.78 5.42 -15.88
N LEU A 3 15.73 4.82 -16.61
CA LEU A 3 15.42 3.88 -17.69
C LEU A 3 14.79 2.55 -17.26
N ARG A 4 14.90 2.17 -15.97
CA ARG A 4 14.46 0.83 -15.48
C ARG A 4 13.03 0.83 -14.93
N TRP A 5 12.45 2.00 -14.67
CA TRP A 5 11.12 2.14 -14.04
C TRP A 5 10.20 3.12 -14.78
N ASN A 6 10.55 3.48 -16.03
CA ASN A 6 9.73 4.30 -16.91
C ASN A 6 9.31 5.64 -16.26
N ASP A 7 10.27 6.30 -15.58
CA ASP A 7 10.12 7.58 -14.86
C ASP A 7 8.95 7.70 -13.85
N GLN A 8 8.33 6.58 -13.47
CA GLN A 8 7.29 6.55 -12.44
C GLN A 8 7.85 6.06 -11.10
N ALA A 9 7.58 6.81 -10.02
CA ALA A 9 7.84 6.41 -8.64
C ALA A 9 9.28 5.89 -8.39
N VAL A 10 10.29 6.63 -8.87
CA VAL A 10 11.71 6.20 -8.87
C VAL A 10 12.25 5.99 -7.45
N ILE A 11 11.85 6.83 -6.49
CA ILE A 11 12.31 6.77 -5.09
C ILE A 11 11.64 5.62 -4.35
N GLU A 12 10.35 5.43 -4.60
CA GLU A 12 9.52 4.37 -4.04
C GLU A 12 10.03 3.00 -4.51
N ASN A 13 10.31 2.88 -5.81
CA ASN A 13 10.87 1.66 -6.40
C ASN A 13 12.28 1.36 -5.89
N HIS A 14 13.11 2.39 -5.71
CA HIS A 14 14.44 2.23 -5.13
C HIS A 14 14.37 1.75 -3.66
N SER A 15 13.50 2.37 -2.86
CA SER A 15 13.31 2.03 -1.44
C SER A 15 12.79 0.59 -1.28
N LEU A 16 11.81 0.21 -2.11
CA LEU A 16 11.28 -1.15 -2.17
C LEU A 16 12.34 -2.18 -2.57
N HIS A 17 13.16 -1.87 -3.58
CA HIS A 17 14.22 -2.77 -4.02
C HIS A 17 15.25 -3.00 -2.92
N ARG A 18 15.68 -1.94 -2.22
CA ARG A 18 16.60 -2.04 -1.08
C ARG A 18 16.02 -2.86 0.07
N ALA A 19 14.76 -2.60 0.45
CA ALA A 19 14.09 -3.36 1.52
C ALA A 19 13.98 -4.86 1.18
N LEU A 20 13.63 -5.20 -0.06
CA LEU A 20 13.53 -6.59 -0.50
C LEU A 20 14.88 -7.27 -0.70
N ALA A 21 15.94 -6.52 -1.04
CA ALA A 21 17.30 -7.05 -1.10
C ALA A 21 17.80 -7.44 0.30
N LEU A 22 17.59 -6.57 1.30
CA LEU A 22 17.98 -6.83 2.68
C LEU A 22 17.31 -8.10 3.25
N ILE A 23 16.01 -8.30 2.98
CA ILE A 23 15.28 -9.50 3.39
C ILE A 23 15.82 -10.78 2.72
N ARG A 24 16.42 -10.67 1.53
CA ARG A 24 16.99 -11.80 0.79
C ARG A 24 18.43 -12.10 1.19
N GLU A 25 19.21 -11.07 1.48
CA GLU A 25 20.64 -11.17 1.77
C GLU A 25 20.90 -11.51 3.25
N HIS A 26 20.00 -11.12 4.16
CA HIS A 26 20.09 -11.42 5.58
C HIS A 26 18.94 -12.33 6.02
N SER A 27 19.24 -13.62 6.24
CA SER A 27 18.29 -14.60 6.78
C SER A 27 17.65 -14.14 8.09
N ASP A 28 18.41 -13.45 8.93
CA ASP A 28 18.00 -13.02 10.26
C ASP A 28 16.93 -11.90 10.22
N LEU A 29 16.80 -11.24 9.07
CA LEU A 29 15.79 -10.21 8.81
C LEU A 29 14.58 -10.75 8.04
N ASN A 30 14.60 -12.05 7.65
CA ASN A 30 13.58 -12.66 6.82
C ASN A 30 12.41 -13.22 7.65
N PHE A 31 11.54 -12.33 8.12
CA PHE A 31 10.29 -12.72 8.79
C PHE A 31 9.29 -13.49 7.89
N CYS A 32 9.57 -13.59 6.58
CA CYS A 32 8.75 -14.31 5.59
C CYS A 32 9.24 -15.74 5.32
N GLU A 33 10.26 -16.23 6.04
CA GLU A 33 10.87 -17.54 5.80
C GLU A 33 9.86 -18.68 5.97
N ALA A 34 9.06 -18.63 7.04
CA ALA A 34 8.03 -19.62 7.37
C ALA A 34 6.79 -19.60 6.44
N TRP A 35 6.70 -18.66 5.50
CA TRP A 35 5.49 -18.50 4.66
C TRP A 35 5.52 -19.40 3.43
N GLY A 36 4.35 -19.80 2.94
CA GLY A 36 4.24 -20.50 1.66
C GLY A 36 4.61 -19.60 0.48
N ALA A 37 5.01 -20.19 -0.65
CA ALA A 37 5.37 -19.42 -1.86
C ALA A 37 4.24 -18.50 -2.36
N LYS A 38 2.97 -18.91 -2.20
CA LYS A 38 1.79 -18.10 -2.54
C LYS A 38 1.65 -16.86 -1.64
N GLN A 39 1.86 -17.02 -0.33
CA GLN A 39 1.78 -15.93 0.64
C GLN A 39 2.89 -14.91 0.41
N ARG A 40 4.11 -15.36 0.14
CA ARG A 40 5.24 -14.46 -0.20
C ARG A 40 4.96 -13.64 -1.47
N ARG A 41 4.37 -14.26 -2.49
CA ARG A 41 3.98 -13.53 -3.72
C ARG A 41 2.90 -12.49 -3.45
N GLU A 42 1.87 -12.83 -2.69
CA GLU A 42 0.80 -11.89 -2.37
C GLU A 42 1.29 -10.75 -1.48
N PHE A 43 2.10 -11.05 -0.47
CA PHE A 43 2.72 -10.04 0.37
C PHE A 43 3.57 -9.07 -0.45
N ARG A 44 4.44 -9.59 -1.33
CA ARG A 44 5.23 -8.75 -2.24
C ARG A 44 4.30 -7.89 -3.08
N ARG A 45 3.24 -8.45 -3.68
CA ARG A 45 2.26 -7.68 -4.47
C ARG A 45 1.65 -6.54 -3.66
N LEU A 46 1.25 -6.80 -2.42
CA LEU A 46 0.64 -5.81 -1.52
C LEU A 46 1.62 -4.71 -1.11
N VAL A 47 2.84 -5.07 -0.70
CA VAL A 47 3.87 -4.10 -0.31
C VAL A 47 4.22 -3.19 -1.49
N ILE A 48 4.41 -3.76 -2.69
CA ILE A 48 4.66 -2.97 -3.90
C ILE A 48 3.49 -2.01 -4.16
N ALA A 49 2.24 -2.50 -4.08
CA ALA A 49 1.07 -1.67 -4.33
C ALA A 49 0.89 -0.54 -3.31
N ILE A 50 1.25 -0.76 -2.05
CA ILE A 50 1.17 0.29 -1.00
C ILE A 50 2.30 1.31 -1.18
N VAL A 51 3.54 0.86 -1.38
CA VAL A 51 4.71 1.75 -1.54
C VAL A 51 4.61 2.55 -2.84
N LEU A 52 4.21 1.95 -3.96
CA LEU A 52 3.97 2.71 -5.19
C LEU A 52 2.81 3.70 -5.05
N ALA A 53 1.82 3.38 -4.22
CA ALA A 53 0.74 4.30 -3.98
C ALA A 53 1.21 5.52 -3.19
N THR A 54 2.29 5.50 -2.41
CA THR A 54 2.77 6.69 -1.67
C THR A 54 3.24 7.81 -2.59
N ASP A 55 3.50 7.52 -3.87
CA ASP A 55 3.71 8.54 -4.89
C ASP A 55 2.51 9.52 -4.92
N MET A 56 2.83 10.80 -4.68
CA MET A 56 1.85 11.87 -4.59
C MET A 56 1.31 12.27 -5.96
N SER A 57 1.98 11.93 -7.07
CA SER A 57 1.45 12.14 -8.41
C SER A 57 0.14 11.39 -8.67
N LYS A 58 -0.08 10.25 -7.98
CA LYS A 58 -1.31 9.44 -8.08
C LYS A 58 -2.33 9.73 -6.97
N HIS A 59 -2.09 10.74 -6.13
CA HIS A 59 -2.91 11.02 -4.94
C HIS A 59 -4.37 11.33 -5.27
N PHE A 60 -4.62 12.25 -6.18
CA PHE A 60 -6.00 12.66 -6.51
C PHE A 60 -6.80 11.57 -7.21
N GLU A 61 -6.15 10.77 -8.05
CA GLU A 61 -6.77 9.62 -8.70
C GLU A 61 -7.22 8.58 -7.65
N LEU A 62 -6.32 8.20 -6.73
CA LEU A 62 -6.61 7.26 -5.65
C LEU A 62 -7.67 7.80 -4.68
N LEU A 63 -7.65 9.10 -4.37
CA LEU A 63 -8.68 9.73 -3.54
C LEU A 63 -10.06 9.70 -4.19
N THR A 64 -10.13 9.95 -5.50
CA THR A 64 -11.38 9.93 -6.26
C THR A 64 -11.96 8.53 -6.31
N GLN A 65 -11.10 7.53 -6.58
CA GLN A 65 -11.48 6.12 -6.53
C GLN A 65 -11.94 5.71 -5.12
N PHE A 66 -11.26 6.16 -4.07
CA PHE A 66 -11.65 5.88 -2.69
C PHE A 66 -13.01 6.49 -2.34
N LYS A 67 -13.26 7.75 -2.70
CA LYS A 67 -14.54 8.42 -2.43
C LYS A 67 -15.70 7.66 -3.07
N THR A 68 -15.59 7.35 -4.35
CA THR A 68 -16.65 6.68 -5.11
C THR A 68 -16.88 5.23 -4.67
N THR A 69 -15.80 4.48 -4.41
CA THR A 69 -15.90 3.03 -4.16
C THR A 69 -15.98 2.63 -2.69
N VAL A 70 -15.61 3.51 -1.76
CA VAL A 70 -15.55 3.20 -0.31
C VAL A 70 -16.31 4.21 0.54
N SER A 71 -16.23 5.51 0.23
CA SER A 71 -16.89 6.55 1.02
C SER A 71 -18.38 6.65 0.70
N GLU A 72 -18.73 6.65 -0.58
CA GLU A 72 -20.09 6.88 -1.10
C GLU A 72 -20.81 5.59 -1.50
N ALA A 73 -20.13 4.44 -1.41
CA ALA A 73 -20.70 3.15 -1.75
C ALA A 73 -21.89 2.82 -0.84
N LYS A 74 -23.10 2.74 -1.42
CA LYS A 74 -24.39 2.60 -0.70
C LYS A 74 -24.41 1.43 0.30
N ASN A 75 -23.73 0.33 -0.03
CA ASN A 75 -23.60 -0.86 0.82
C ASN A 75 -22.63 -0.68 2.00
N LEU A 76 -21.69 0.28 1.92
CA LEU A 76 -20.66 0.53 2.92
C LEU A 76 -20.88 1.80 3.75
N VAL A 77 -21.64 2.77 3.24
CA VAL A 77 -21.96 4.05 3.91
C VAL A 77 -22.59 3.83 5.28
N ARG A 78 -23.47 2.81 5.39
CA ARG A 78 -24.18 2.46 6.62
C ARG A 78 -23.33 1.69 7.63
N LEU A 79 -22.19 1.17 7.20
CA LEU A 79 -21.30 0.36 8.03
C LEU A 79 -20.18 1.22 8.63
N ARG A 80 -19.75 0.87 9.84
CA ARG A 80 -18.66 1.55 10.57
C ARG A 80 -17.69 0.52 11.17
N GLY A 81 -16.45 0.94 11.38
CA GLY A 81 -15.41 0.13 12.04
C GLY A 81 -15.18 -1.24 11.39
N ALA A 82 -15.01 -2.26 12.21
CA ALA A 82 -14.74 -3.64 11.76
C ALA A 82 -15.82 -4.21 10.83
N ARG A 83 -17.09 -3.81 11.00
CA ARG A 83 -18.19 -4.25 10.10
C ARG A 83 -18.03 -3.70 8.70
N LYS A 84 -17.57 -2.45 8.56
CA LYS A 84 -17.23 -1.87 7.25
C LYS A 84 -16.06 -2.61 6.61
N TRP A 85 -15.02 -2.89 7.40
CA TRP A 85 -13.83 -3.61 6.94
C TRP A 85 -14.14 -5.00 6.39
N ASN A 86 -14.93 -5.78 7.13
CA ASN A 86 -15.28 -7.15 6.74
C ASN A 86 -16.14 -7.19 5.46
N SER A 87 -16.94 -6.17 5.21
CA SER A 87 -17.77 -6.04 4.00
C SER A 87 -17.01 -5.54 2.77
N MET A 88 -15.82 -4.96 2.94
CA MET A 88 -15.00 -4.46 1.82
C MET A 88 -14.33 -5.59 1.04
N SER A 89 -14.29 -5.45 -0.29
CA SER A 89 -13.49 -6.31 -1.18
C SER A 89 -11.99 -6.09 -0.98
N ASN A 90 -11.16 -7.02 -1.46
CA ASN A 90 -9.70 -6.89 -1.37
C ASN A 90 -9.18 -5.59 -2.01
N ASN A 91 -9.79 -5.14 -3.11
CA ASN A 91 -9.41 -3.89 -3.77
C ASN A 91 -9.82 -2.66 -2.96
N GLN A 92 -11.01 -2.67 -2.34
CA GLN A 92 -11.46 -1.58 -1.45
C GLN A 92 -10.60 -1.49 -0.19
N ARG A 93 -10.22 -2.65 0.38
CA ARG A 93 -9.29 -2.71 1.52
C ARG A 93 -7.92 -2.17 1.13
N LEU A 94 -7.39 -2.55 -0.04
CA LEU A 94 -6.13 -2.05 -0.55
C LEU A 94 -6.16 -0.52 -0.75
N LEU A 95 -7.19 0.02 -1.40
CA LEU A 95 -7.37 1.48 -1.56
C LEU A 95 -7.44 2.19 -0.21
N THR A 96 -8.17 1.61 0.76
CA THR A 96 -8.27 2.16 2.12
C THR A 96 -6.89 2.19 2.80
N LEU A 97 -6.11 1.12 2.68
CA LEU A 97 -4.75 1.05 3.24
C LEU A 97 -3.80 2.02 2.55
N GLN A 98 -3.91 2.20 1.23
CA GLN A 98 -3.10 3.16 0.47
C GLN A 98 -3.39 4.61 0.90
N ILE A 99 -4.67 4.97 1.07
CA ILE A 99 -5.04 6.29 1.60
C ILE A 99 -4.62 6.43 3.06
N ALA A 100 -4.81 5.40 3.90
CA ALA A 100 -4.39 5.44 5.30
C ALA A 100 -2.87 5.62 5.45
N ALA A 101 -2.06 4.97 4.60
CA ALA A 101 -0.62 5.15 4.57
C ALA A 101 -0.21 6.58 4.21
N LYS A 102 -1.00 7.28 3.37
CA LYS A 102 -0.81 8.71 3.05
C LYS A 102 -1.29 9.65 4.13
N VAL A 103 -2.38 9.29 4.81
CA VAL A 103 -2.99 10.09 5.90
C VAL A 103 -2.19 9.97 7.19
N SER A 104 -1.36 8.93 7.34
CA SER A 104 -0.37 8.85 8.41
C SER A 104 0.58 10.05 8.30
N PRO A 105 0.48 11.04 9.20
CA PRO A 105 1.33 12.21 9.11
C PRO A 105 2.79 11.74 9.29
N PRO A 106 3.75 12.22 8.47
CA PRO A 106 5.12 12.28 8.96
C PRO A 106 5.04 13.14 10.22
N SER A 107 5.41 12.53 11.35
CA SER A 107 5.37 13.07 12.71
C SER A 107 5.24 14.59 12.78
N ALA A 108 4.20 15.04 13.48
CA ALA A 108 4.09 16.35 14.11
C ALA A 108 5.45 17.08 14.23
N LYS A 109 5.78 17.94 13.27
CA LYS A 109 6.60 19.11 13.59
C LYS A 109 5.65 20.10 14.24
N LYS A 110 5.48 19.96 15.56
CA LYS A 110 5.17 21.10 16.42
C LYS A 110 6.25 22.14 16.14
N LEU A 111 5.89 23.20 15.43
CA LEU A 111 6.49 24.51 15.61
C LEU A 111 5.67 25.20 16.71
#